data_AF-A0A927Y132-F1
#
_entry.id   AF-A0A927Y132-F1
#
_cell.length_a   1.000
_cell.length_b   1.000
_cell.length_c   1.000
_cell.angle_alpha   90.00
_cell.angle_beta   90.00
_cell.angle_gamma   90.00
#
_symmetry.space_group_name_H-M   'P 1'
#
loop_
_entity.id
_entity.type
_entity.pdbx_description
1 polymer ?
#
loop_
_entity_poly.entity_id
_entity_poly.type
_entity_poly.pdbx_seq_one_letter_code
_entity_poly.pdbx_strand_id
1 'polypeptide(L)'
;SMANVTSAGQLAGVPIIAACGSLIELAVTQLVINLRYALMSVSMSQKLSKSVKLRDRFLIAFVNTDEVFAVTASNPKSVEREYMFGLILTPYIGWSVGTILGVIAGDVLPSVVISALGIAIYAMFVAIVIPQTKKSRPCALCVLVAIILGCIFRYVPVLNRVSSGFVIIICSVAASALFAVLMPIEDAKEEQV
;
A
#
# COMPACT_ATOMS: atom_id res chain seq x y z
N SER A 1 6.54 -16.77 -3.55
CA SER A 1 5.80 -15.59 -4.03
C SER A 1 4.29 -15.72 -3.83
N MET A 2 3.64 -16.73 -4.42
CA MET A 2 2.17 -16.93 -4.36
C MET A 2 1.55 -17.05 -2.95
N ALA A 3 2.26 -17.63 -1.99
CA ALA A 3 1.78 -17.76 -0.61
C ALA A 3 1.90 -16.46 0.23
N ASN A 4 2.54 -15.42 -0.31
CA ASN A 4 2.76 -14.15 0.36
C ASN A 4 2.54 -13.01 -0.65
N VAL A 5 1.29 -12.61 -0.87
CA VAL A 5 0.91 -11.60 -1.87
C VAL A 5 1.11 -10.17 -1.35
N THR A 6 2.14 -9.96 -0.54
CA THR A 6 2.48 -8.64 0.03
C THR A 6 3.90 -8.29 -0.37
N SER A 7 4.08 -7.38 -1.32
CA SER A 7 5.40 -7.01 -1.85
C SER A 7 6.33 -6.50 -0.74
N ALA A 8 5.82 -5.64 0.15
CA ALA A 8 6.57 -5.15 1.30
C ALA A 8 6.97 -6.27 2.29
N GLY A 9 6.05 -7.21 2.55
CA GLY A 9 6.33 -8.37 3.38
C GLY A 9 7.35 -9.33 2.77
N GLN A 10 7.32 -9.53 1.44
CA GLN A 10 8.35 -10.30 0.74
C GLN A 10 9.73 -9.64 0.86
N LEU A 11 9.81 -8.32 0.65
CA LEU A 11 11.07 -7.58 0.74
C LEU A 11 11.67 -7.56 2.14
N ALA A 12 10.82 -7.51 3.18
CA ALA A 12 11.27 -7.59 4.57
C ALA A 12 11.59 -9.02 5.02
N GLY A 13 10.87 -10.02 4.50
CA GLY A 13 11.03 -11.43 4.88
C GLY A 13 12.25 -12.11 4.26
N VAL A 14 12.61 -11.76 3.01
CA VAL A 14 13.74 -12.40 2.31
C VAL A 14 15.08 -12.22 3.05
N PRO A 15 15.45 -11.03 3.56
CA PRO A 15 16.67 -10.86 4.36
C PRO A 15 16.68 -11.68 5.65
N ILE A 16 15.54 -11.82 6.34
CA ILE A 16 15.42 -12.61 7.57
C ILE A 16 15.66 -14.10 7.26
N ILE A 17 15.09 -14.60 6.16
CA ILE A 17 15.34 -15.97 5.69
C ILE A 17 16.81 -16.16 5.33
N ALA A 18 17.40 -15.20 4.59
CA ALA A 18 18.80 -15.26 4.17
C ALA A 18 19.78 -15.23 5.36
N ALA A 19 19.42 -14.54 6.45
CA ALA A 19 20.18 -14.50 7.69
C ALA A 19 19.91 -15.71 8.62
N CYS A 20 19.12 -16.69 8.18
CA CYS A 20 18.66 -17.82 9.01
C CYS A 20 17.98 -17.37 10.31
N GLY A 21 17.21 -16.28 10.25
CA GLY A 21 16.44 -15.75 11.37
C GLY A 21 15.33 -16.69 11.83
N SER A 22 14.78 -16.43 13.02
CA SER A 22 13.76 -17.31 13.60
C SER A 22 12.41 -17.22 12.87
N LEU A 23 11.64 -18.31 12.87
CA LEU A 23 10.27 -18.31 12.31
C LEU A 23 9.35 -17.33 13.04
N ILE A 24 9.58 -17.10 14.34
CA ILE A 24 8.81 -16.16 15.14
C ILE A 24 9.10 -14.73 14.70
N GLU A 25 10.37 -14.37 14.50
CA GLU A 25 10.77 -13.05 14.00
C GLU A 25 10.18 -12.77 12.61
N LEU A 26 10.22 -13.75 11.71
CA LEU A 26 9.60 -13.65 10.39
C LEU A 26 8.08 -13.45 10.51
N ALA A 27 7.41 -14.24 11.35
CA ALA A 27 5.96 -14.15 11.55
C ALA A 27 5.54 -12.79 12.14
N VAL A 28 6.27 -12.30 13.16
CA VAL A 28 6.00 -11.01 13.80
C VAL A 28 6.26 -9.86 12.82
N THR A 29 7.38 -9.89 12.10
CA THR A 29 7.71 -8.87 11.10
C THR A 29 6.63 -8.80 10.02
N GLN A 30 6.22 -9.96 9.51
CA GLN A 30 5.18 -10.06 8.50
C GLN A 30 3.81 -9.58 9.01
N LEU A 31 3.46 -9.92 10.25
CA LEU A 31 2.22 -9.46 10.89
C LEU A 31 2.21 -7.93 11.06
N VAL A 32 3.30 -7.36 11.58
CA VAL A 32 3.41 -5.92 11.86
C VAL A 32 3.36 -5.10 10.57
N ILE A 33 4.12 -5.49 9.54
CA ILE A 33 4.15 -4.78 8.26
C ILE A 33 2.80 -4.83 7.55
N ASN A 34 2.13 -5.99 7.59
CA ASN A 34 0.88 -6.19 6.88
C ASN A 34 -0.37 -5.81 7.66
N LEU A 35 -0.25 -5.36 8.91
CA LEU A 35 -1.39 -4.96 9.74
C LEU A 35 -2.26 -3.90 9.04
N ARG A 36 -1.66 -3.05 8.19
CA ARG A 36 -2.37 -2.06 7.37
C ARG A 36 -3.45 -2.69 6.46
N TYR A 37 -3.21 -3.89 5.95
CA TYR A 37 -4.18 -4.59 5.09
C TYR A 37 -5.40 -5.05 5.87
N ALA A 38 -5.31 -5.24 7.20
CA ALA A 38 -6.47 -5.51 8.03
C ALA A 38 -7.39 -4.29 8.09
N LEU A 39 -6.84 -3.08 8.31
CA LEU A 39 -7.62 -1.84 8.30
C LEU A 39 -8.25 -1.56 6.92
N MET A 40 -7.48 -1.75 5.85
CA MET A 40 -7.99 -1.65 4.48
C MET A 40 -9.12 -2.66 4.22
N SER A 41 -8.97 -3.90 4.69
CA SER A 41 -9.99 -4.94 4.53
C SER A 41 -11.28 -4.60 5.28
N VAL A 42 -11.19 -4.00 6.47
CA VAL A 42 -12.37 -3.52 7.22
C VAL A 42 -13.10 -2.42 6.45
N SER A 43 -12.38 -1.41 5.95
CA SER A 43 -12.97 -0.33 5.13
C SER A 43 -13.59 -0.87 3.84
N MET A 44 -12.89 -1.77 3.13
CA MET A 44 -13.37 -2.36 1.89
C MET A 44 -14.60 -3.25 2.11
N SER A 45 -14.66 -3.99 3.22
CA SER A 45 -15.82 -4.83 3.57
C SER A 45 -17.13 -4.05 3.65
N GLN A 46 -17.09 -2.75 3.96
CA GLN A 46 -18.26 -1.87 3.98
C GLN A 46 -18.73 -1.49 2.57
N LYS A 47 -17.85 -1.54 1.55
CA LYS A 47 -18.17 -1.26 0.13
C LYS A 47 -18.60 -2.49 -0.65
N LEU A 48 -18.32 -3.70 -0.14
CA LEU A 48 -18.69 -4.94 -0.83
C LEU A 48 -20.21 -5.13 -0.78
N SER A 49 -20.80 -5.47 -1.93
CA SER A 49 -22.23 -5.73 -1.99
C SER A 49 -22.61 -7.01 -1.24
N LYS A 50 -23.92 -7.17 -0.96
CA LYS A 50 -24.45 -8.37 -0.28
C LYS A 50 -24.20 -9.67 -1.07
N SER A 51 -23.80 -9.61 -2.34
CA SER A 51 -23.48 -10.80 -3.15
C SER A 51 -22.16 -11.47 -2.76
N VAL A 52 -21.29 -10.78 -2.01
CA VAL A 52 -19.99 -11.31 -1.58
C VAL A 52 -20.13 -12.11 -0.28
N LYS A 53 -20.05 -13.44 -0.38
CA LYS A 53 -20.16 -14.36 0.75
C LYS A 53 -18.90 -14.35 1.61
N LEU A 54 -19.01 -14.85 2.85
CA LEU A 54 -17.89 -14.87 3.81
C LEU A 54 -16.64 -15.58 3.27
N ARG A 55 -16.80 -16.67 2.50
CA ARG A 55 -15.68 -17.39 1.87
C ARG A 55 -14.96 -16.53 0.82
N ASP A 56 -15.71 -15.80 0.01
CA ASP A 56 -15.15 -14.89 -0.99
C ASP A 56 -14.42 -13.72 -0.31
N ARG A 57 -14.91 -13.24 0.84
CA ARG A 57 -14.24 -12.20 1.63
C ARG A 57 -12.85 -12.63 2.10
N PHE A 58 -12.66 -13.89 2.48
CA PHE A 58 -11.32 -14.39 2.85
C PHE A 58 -10.36 -14.42 1.66
N LEU A 59 -10.84 -14.83 0.47
CA LEU A 59 -10.01 -14.80 -0.75
C LEU A 59 -9.67 -13.38 -1.18
N ILE A 60 -10.64 -12.48 -1.12
CA ILE A 60 -10.44 -11.05 -1.42
C ILE A 60 -9.45 -10.45 -0.41
N ALA A 61 -9.56 -10.76 0.87
CA ALA A 61 -8.64 -10.28 1.90
C ALA A 61 -7.21 -10.79 1.70
N PHE A 62 -7.04 -12.03 1.20
CA PHE A 62 -5.73 -12.61 0.91
C PHE A 62 -4.98 -11.88 -0.22
N VAL A 63 -5.69 -11.39 -1.23
CA VAL A 63 -5.13 -10.65 -2.37
C VAL A 63 -5.42 -9.15 -2.26
N ASN A 64 -5.70 -8.66 -1.05
CA ASN A 64 -5.94 -7.25 -0.84
C ASN A 64 -4.61 -6.50 -0.80
N THR A 65 -4.36 -5.73 -1.86
CA THR A 65 -3.17 -4.90 -2.03
C THR A 65 -3.53 -3.42 -2.10
N ASP A 66 -2.52 -2.54 -2.06
CA ASP A 66 -2.74 -1.09 -2.05
C ASP A 66 -3.46 -0.63 -3.32
N GLU A 67 -3.14 -1.22 -4.47
CA GLU A 67 -3.75 -0.95 -5.76
C GLU A 67 -5.20 -1.46 -5.85
N VAL A 68 -5.48 -2.67 -5.36
CA VAL A 68 -6.84 -3.22 -5.30
C VAL A 68 -7.70 -2.35 -4.40
N PHE A 69 -7.17 -1.98 -3.23
CA PHE A 69 -7.85 -1.08 -2.30
C PHE A 69 -8.09 0.30 -2.90
N ALA A 70 -7.08 0.92 -3.52
CA ALA A 70 -7.21 2.26 -4.11
C ALA A 70 -8.25 2.30 -5.24
N VAL A 71 -8.28 1.28 -6.10
CA VAL A 71 -9.27 1.17 -7.18
C VAL A 71 -10.67 0.94 -6.60
N THR A 72 -10.80 0.06 -5.61
CA THR A 72 -12.08 -0.23 -4.95
C THR A 72 -12.61 1.00 -4.18
N ALA A 73 -11.73 1.69 -3.46
CA ALA A 73 -12.06 2.90 -2.71
C ALA A 73 -12.45 4.07 -3.64
N SER A 74 -11.89 4.14 -4.84
CA SER A 74 -12.23 5.17 -5.83
C SER A 74 -13.55 4.92 -6.58
N ASN A 75 -14.11 3.71 -6.50
CA ASN A 75 -15.40 3.39 -7.12
C ASN A 75 -16.56 3.93 -6.26
N PRO A 76 -17.44 4.79 -6.81
CA PRO A 76 -18.55 5.37 -6.05
C PRO A 76 -19.67 4.37 -5.75
N LYS A 77 -19.81 3.31 -6.55
CA LYS A 77 -20.85 2.28 -6.36
C LYS A 77 -20.32 1.11 -5.53
N SER A 78 -21.24 0.39 -4.89
CA SER A 78 -20.93 -0.90 -4.25
C SER A 78 -20.32 -1.86 -5.25
N VAL A 79 -19.26 -2.56 -4.85
CA VAL A 79 -18.50 -3.41 -5.77
C VAL A 79 -18.99 -4.85 -5.66
N GLU A 80 -19.30 -5.45 -6.81
CA GLU A 80 -19.81 -6.81 -6.90
C GLU A 80 -18.68 -7.85 -6.90
N ARG A 81 -19.06 -9.09 -6.59
CA ARG A 81 -18.15 -10.25 -6.51
C ARG A 81 -17.29 -10.40 -7.77
N GLU A 82 -17.90 -10.37 -8.94
CA GLU A 82 -17.23 -10.65 -10.22
C GLU A 82 -16.20 -9.58 -10.57
N TYR A 83 -16.51 -8.32 -10.30
CA TYR A 83 -15.56 -7.22 -10.44
C TYR A 83 -14.35 -7.40 -9.52
N MET A 84 -14.58 -7.74 -8.24
CA MET A 84 -13.49 -7.98 -7.30
C MET A 84 -12.59 -9.13 -7.74
N PHE A 85 -13.15 -10.25 -8.21
CA PHE A 85 -12.36 -11.39 -8.69
C PHE A 85 -11.54 -11.04 -9.94
N GLY A 86 -12.10 -10.27 -10.88
CA GLY A 86 -11.34 -9.75 -12.01
C GLY A 86 -10.19 -8.84 -11.57
N LEU A 87 -10.48 -7.93 -10.63
CA LEU A 87 -9.51 -6.96 -10.14
C LEU A 87 -8.36 -7.59 -9.36
N ILE A 88 -8.59 -8.65 -8.57
CA ILE A 88 -7.54 -9.32 -7.78
C ILE A 88 -6.74 -10.35 -8.59
N LEU A 89 -7.34 -10.96 -9.62
CA LEU A 89 -6.67 -12.01 -10.39
C LEU A 89 -5.53 -11.45 -11.23
N THR A 90 -5.73 -10.27 -11.84
CA THR A 90 -4.70 -9.59 -12.65
C THR A 90 -3.40 -9.32 -11.88
N PRO A 91 -3.41 -8.65 -10.71
CA PRO A 91 -2.20 -8.43 -9.92
C PRO A 91 -1.63 -9.74 -9.36
N TYR A 92 -2.46 -10.72 -8.99
CA TYR A 92 -1.96 -12.01 -8.50
C TYR A 92 -1.14 -12.77 -9.54
N ILE A 93 -1.67 -12.89 -10.76
CA ILE A 93 -0.97 -13.54 -11.88
C ILE A 93 0.21 -12.68 -12.31
N GLY A 94 0.01 -11.36 -12.47
CA GLY A 94 1.05 -10.42 -12.87
C GLY A 94 2.26 -10.43 -11.94
N TRP A 95 2.03 -10.49 -10.62
CA TRP A 95 3.09 -10.60 -9.63
C TRP A 95 3.83 -11.94 -9.71
N SER A 96 3.09 -13.04 -9.88
CA SER A 96 3.67 -14.38 -9.96
C SER A 96 4.55 -14.54 -11.21
N VAL A 97 4.04 -14.15 -12.37
CA VAL A 97 4.77 -14.15 -13.64
C VAL A 97 5.94 -13.17 -13.60
N GLY A 98 5.71 -11.96 -13.07
CA GLY A 98 6.76 -10.94 -12.91
C GLY A 98 7.89 -11.38 -12.00
N THR A 99 7.61 -12.15 -10.93
CA THR A 99 8.65 -12.72 -10.07
C THR A 99 9.52 -13.71 -10.85
N ILE A 100 8.90 -14.62 -11.61
CA ILE A 100 9.64 -15.61 -12.41
C ILE A 100 10.51 -14.92 -13.45
N LEU A 101 9.93 -13.98 -14.20
CA LEU A 101 10.66 -13.20 -15.20
C LEU A 101 11.78 -12.36 -14.56
N GLY A 102 11.55 -11.80 -13.36
CA GLY A 102 12.53 -11.02 -12.62
C GLY A 102 13.73 -11.87 -12.17
N VAL A 103 13.50 -13.11 -11.73
CA VAL A 103 14.60 -14.05 -11.40
C VAL A 103 15.43 -14.37 -12.64
N ILE A 104 14.77 -14.73 -13.75
CA ILE A 104 15.46 -15.08 -15.01
C ILE A 104 16.24 -13.87 -15.56
N ALA A 105 15.63 -12.69 -15.55
CA ALA A 105 16.27 -11.47 -16.02
C ALA A 105 17.41 -11.04 -15.08
N GLY A 106 17.30 -11.28 -13.78
CA GLY A 106 18.33 -10.98 -12.80
C GLY A 106 19.65 -11.70 -13.07
N ASP A 107 19.60 -12.91 -13.62
CA ASP A 107 20.81 -13.68 -13.97
C ASP A 107 21.48 -13.19 -15.27
N VAL A 108 20.76 -12.47 -16.13
CA VAL A 108 21.23 -12.00 -17.43
C VAL A 108 21.66 -10.53 -17.39
N LEU A 109 21.02 -9.72 -16.55
CA LEU A 109 21.19 -8.27 -16.55
C LEU A 109 22.47 -7.83 -15.79
N PRO A 110 23.16 -6.78 -16.27
CA PRO A 110 24.29 -6.19 -15.55
C PRO A 110 23.88 -5.64 -14.18
N SER A 111 24.80 -5.68 -13.21
CA SER A 111 24.58 -5.20 -11.83
C SER A 111 24.09 -3.74 -11.74
N VAL A 112 24.49 -2.89 -12.69
CA VAL A 112 24.04 -1.49 -12.79
C VAL A 112 22.54 -1.41 -13.05
N VAL A 113 22.01 -2.27 -13.93
CA VAL A 113 20.57 -2.31 -14.24
C VAL A 113 19.78 -2.86 -13.06
N ILE A 114 20.27 -3.93 -12.42
CA ILE A 114 19.64 -4.49 -11.21
C ILE A 114 19.57 -3.44 -10.10
N SER A 115 20.64 -2.67 -9.91
CA SER A 115 20.67 -1.58 -8.93
C SER A 115 19.66 -0.48 -9.24
N ALA A 116 19.50 -0.12 -10.51
CA ALA A 116 18.50 0.86 -10.95
C ALA A 116 17.06 0.36 -10.72
N LEU A 117 16.79 -0.94 -10.91
CA LEU A 117 15.49 -1.56 -10.66
C LEU A 117 15.08 -1.50 -9.18
N GLY A 118 16.03 -1.35 -8.24
CA GLY A 118 15.75 -1.16 -6.81
C GLY A 118 14.90 0.09 -6.51
N ILE A 119 14.85 1.07 -7.42
CA ILE A 119 14.03 2.29 -7.27
C ILE A 119 12.57 2.06 -7.68
N ALA A 120 12.26 0.96 -8.39
CA ALA A 120 10.96 0.71 -9.00
C ALA A 120 9.80 0.69 -7.98
N ILE A 121 10.04 0.17 -6.76
CA ILE A 121 9.03 0.14 -5.69
C ILE A 121 8.64 1.55 -5.24
N TYR A 122 9.60 2.48 -5.14
CA TYR A 122 9.31 3.87 -4.81
C TYR A 122 8.54 4.56 -5.94
N ALA A 123 8.91 4.28 -7.19
CA ALA A 123 8.20 4.81 -8.36
C ALA A 123 6.73 4.33 -8.42
N MET A 124 6.46 3.08 -8.03
CA MET A 124 5.10 2.54 -7.92
C MET A 124 4.23 3.32 -6.92
N PHE A 125 4.74 3.58 -5.71
CA PHE A 125 3.98 4.37 -4.72
C PHE A 125 3.68 5.79 -5.22
N VAL A 126 4.65 6.44 -5.87
CA VAL A 126 4.44 7.76 -6.48
C VAL A 126 3.36 7.70 -7.57
N ALA A 127 3.37 6.66 -8.41
CA ALA A 127 2.37 6.46 -9.46
C ALA A 127 0.94 6.25 -8.92
N ILE A 128 0.78 5.67 -7.73
CA ILE A 128 -0.54 5.52 -7.08
C ILE A 128 -1.06 6.84 -6.51
N VAL A 129 -0.16 7.66 -5.93
CA VAL A 129 -0.55 8.91 -5.27
C VAL A 129 -0.87 10.02 -6.28
N ILE A 130 -0.11 10.12 -7.38
CA ILE A 130 -0.25 11.20 -8.38
C ILE A 130 -1.67 11.35 -8.96
N PRO A 131 -2.37 10.29 -9.38
CA PRO A 131 -3.73 10.41 -9.92
C PRO A 131 -4.72 10.98 -8.90
N GLN A 132 -4.60 10.63 -7.62
CA GLN A 132 -5.48 11.10 -6.56
C GLN A 132 -5.21 12.57 -6.21
N THR A 133 -3.93 12.96 -6.13
CA THR A 133 -3.55 14.37 -5.89
C THR A 133 -3.95 15.28 -7.05
N LYS A 134 -4.00 14.77 -8.28
CA LYS A 134 -4.53 15.54 -9.43
C LYS A 134 -6.05 15.77 -9.36
N LYS A 135 -6.80 14.87 -8.72
CA LYS A 135 -8.27 15.00 -8.58
C LYS A 135 -8.69 15.92 -7.44
N SER A 136 -7.88 16.03 -6.37
CA SER A 136 -8.21 16.76 -5.16
C SER A 136 -7.08 17.69 -4.71
N ARG A 137 -7.34 19.01 -4.75
CA ARG A 137 -6.42 20.05 -4.25
C ARG A 137 -6.05 19.84 -2.77
N PRO A 138 -6.99 19.57 -1.83
CA PRO A 138 -6.65 19.26 -0.45
C PRO A 138 -5.69 18.06 -0.31
N CYS A 139 -5.89 17.02 -1.12
CA CYS A 139 -5.02 15.85 -1.11
C CYS A 139 -3.59 16.19 -1.58
N ALA A 140 -3.44 17.00 -2.63
CA ALA A 140 -2.13 17.46 -3.09
C ALA A 140 -1.39 18.30 -2.04
N LEU A 141 -2.09 19.21 -1.35
CA LEU A 141 -1.51 20.03 -0.29
C LEU A 141 -1.11 19.18 0.93
N CYS A 142 -1.92 18.18 1.30
CA CYS A 142 -1.60 17.23 2.36
C CYS A 142 -0.29 16.46 2.06
N VAL A 143 -0.13 15.96 0.84
CA VAL A 143 1.09 15.28 0.40
C VAL A 143 2.31 16.22 0.46
N LEU A 144 2.17 17.47 0.01
CA LEU A 144 3.24 18.47 0.09
C LEU A 144 3.67 18.75 1.53
N VAL A 145 2.71 18.93 2.44
CA VAL A 145 3.01 19.15 3.86
C VAL A 145 3.71 17.96 4.49
N ALA A 146 3.28 16.73 4.17
CA ALA A 146 3.95 15.51 4.65
C ALA A 146 5.41 15.43 4.17
N ILE A 147 5.69 15.80 2.90
CA ILE A 147 7.06 15.86 2.35
C ILE A 147 7.90 16.91 3.09
N ILE A 148 7.36 18.11 3.30
CA ILE A 148 8.06 19.20 4.00
C ILE A 148 8.40 18.79 5.43
N LEU A 149 7.44 18.20 6.17
CA LEU A 149 7.68 17.68 7.52
C LEU A 149 8.77 16.61 7.53
N GLY A 150 8.73 15.67 6.58
CA GLY A 150 9.77 14.64 6.44
C GLY A 150 11.17 15.24 6.22
N CYS A 151 11.27 16.27 5.36
CA CYS A 151 12.52 17.00 5.14
C CYS A 151 13.00 17.71 6.41
N ILE A 152 12.11 18.34 7.18
CA ILE A 152 12.45 18.99 8.46
C ILE A 152 13.04 17.97 9.44
N PHE A 153 12.39 16.82 9.62
CA PHE A 153 12.91 15.77 10.50
C PHE A 153 14.28 15.25 10.05
N ARG A 154 14.55 15.22 8.74
CA ARG A 154 15.83 14.76 8.19
C ARG A 154 16.96 15.78 8.33
N TYR A 155 16.70 17.06 8.06
CA TYR A 155 17.74 18.08 7.97
C TYR A 155 17.95 18.88 9.26
N VAL A 156 17.01 18.83 10.22
CA VAL A 156 17.18 19.50 11.52
C VAL A 156 17.96 18.58 12.47
N PRO A 157 19.16 18.99 12.95
CA PRO A 157 20.07 18.13 13.71
C PRO A 157 19.53 17.66 15.07
N VAL A 158 18.50 18.32 15.61
CA VAL A 158 17.79 17.89 16.83
C VAL A 158 16.76 16.78 16.54
N LEU A 159 16.14 16.81 15.36
CA LEU A 159 15.05 15.90 14.98
C LEU A 159 15.52 14.67 14.20
N ASN A 160 16.71 14.71 13.60
CA ASN A 160 17.28 13.59 12.82
C ASN A 160 17.71 12.38 13.69
N ARG A 161 17.46 12.43 15.01
CA ARG A 161 17.65 11.29 15.93
C ARG A 161 16.44 10.36 16.00
N VAL A 162 15.30 10.79 15.46
CA VAL A 162 14.07 9.98 15.43
C VAL A 162 14.19 8.90 14.36
N SER A 163 13.81 7.66 14.69
CA SER A 163 13.81 6.54 13.74
C SER A 163 12.93 6.86 12.52
N SER A 164 13.39 6.47 11.33
CA SER A 164 12.68 6.70 10.05
C SER A 164 11.22 6.24 10.09
N GLY A 165 10.92 5.14 10.77
CA GLY A 165 9.54 4.66 10.92
C GLY A 165 8.65 5.62 11.72
N PHE A 166 9.17 6.17 12.82
CA PHE A 166 8.45 7.15 13.62
C PHE A 166 8.27 8.49 12.89
N VAL A 167 9.28 8.91 12.11
CA VAL A 167 9.15 10.11 11.27
C VAL A 167 7.98 9.96 10.28
N ILE A 168 7.87 8.82 9.61
CA ILE A 168 6.76 8.55 8.67
C ILE A 168 5.41 8.63 9.39
N ILE A 169 5.28 7.99 10.56
CA ILE A 169 4.03 7.99 11.33
C ILE A 169 3.65 9.42 11.75
N ILE A 170 4.58 10.16 12.35
CA ILE A 170 4.34 11.52 12.85
C ILE A 170 3.94 12.44 11.69
N CYS A 171 4.68 12.42 10.58
CA CYS A 171 4.40 13.27 9.42
C CYS A 171 3.03 12.94 8.80
N SER A 172 2.71 11.65 8.67
CA SER A 172 1.44 11.21 8.06
C SER A 172 0.24 11.58 8.93
N VAL A 173 0.31 11.33 10.25
CA VAL A 173 -0.77 11.67 11.20
C VAL A 173 -0.94 13.18 11.30
N ALA A 174 0.15 13.94 11.45
CA ALA A 174 0.08 15.40 11.55
C ALA A 174 -0.50 16.03 10.27
N ALA A 175 -0.04 15.62 9.09
CA ALA A 175 -0.53 16.15 7.83
C ALA A 175 -2.01 15.79 7.60
N SER A 176 -2.40 14.53 7.80
CA SER A 176 -3.79 14.10 7.62
C SER A 176 -4.74 14.75 8.62
N ALA A 177 -4.37 14.87 9.89
CA ALA A 177 -5.18 15.54 10.91
C ALA A 177 -5.36 17.03 10.61
N LEU A 178 -4.28 17.71 10.19
CA LEU A 178 -4.32 19.13 9.82
C LEU A 178 -5.32 19.37 8.68
N PHE A 179 -5.26 18.57 7.62
CA PHE A 179 -6.15 18.73 6.47
C PHE A 179 -7.57 18.22 6.72
N ALA A 180 -7.76 17.23 7.59
CA ALA A 180 -9.10 16.81 8.02
C ALA A 180 -9.86 17.93 8.75
N VAL A 181 -9.15 18.76 9.53
CA VAL A 181 -9.75 19.90 10.25
C VAL A 181 -9.90 21.13 9.35
N LEU A 182 -8.89 21.45 8.54
CA LEU A 182 -8.91 22.66 7.71
C LEU A 182 -9.83 22.54 6.47
N MET A 183 -9.94 21.36 5.89
CA MET A 183 -10.70 21.10 4.68
C MET A 183 -11.47 19.78 4.79
N PRO A 184 -12.46 19.70 5.70
CA PRO A 184 -13.32 18.53 5.80
C PRO A 184 -14.01 18.30 4.46
N ILE A 185 -14.02 17.06 4.00
CA ILE A 185 -14.81 16.67 2.83
C ILE A 185 -16.26 16.74 3.29
N GLU A 186 -17.04 17.67 2.74
CA GLU A 186 -18.49 17.66 2.94
C GLU A 186 -19.00 16.32 2.40
N ASP A 187 -19.57 15.51 3.29
CA ASP A 187 -20.21 14.27 2.91
C ASP A 187 -21.17 14.56 1.76
N ALA A 188 -21.03 13.81 0.67
CA ALA A 188 -22.04 13.77 -0.37
C ALA A 188 -23.34 13.34 0.31
N LYS A 189 -24.20 14.33 0.59
CA LYS A 189 -25.54 14.13 1.12
C LYS A 189 -26.16 12.95 0.40
N GLU A 190 -26.66 12.02 1.20
CA GLU A 190 -27.82 11.17 0.91
C GLU A 190 -28.47 11.48 -0.45
N GLU A 191 -28.08 10.77 -1.50
CA GLU A 191 -28.98 10.54 -2.63
C GLU A 191 -30.03 9.54 -2.15
N GLN A 192 -30.95 10.03 -1.32
CA GLN A 192 -32.31 9.53 -1.27
C GLN A 192 -33.03 10.07 -2.50
N VAL A 193 -33.20 9.23 -3.53
CA VAL A 193 -34.44 9.14 -4.34
C VAL A 193 -34.60 7.70 -4.81
#